data_AF-A0A131ZVV4-F1
#
_entry.id   AF-A0A131ZVV4-F1
#
_cell.length_a   1.000
_cell.length_b   1.000
_cell.length_c   1.000
_cell.angle_alpha   90.00
_cell.angle_beta   90.00
_cell.angle_gamma   90.00
#
_symmetry.space_group_name_H-M   'P 1'
#
loop_
_entity.id
_entity.type
_entity.pdbx_description
1 polymer ?
#
loop_
_entity_poly.entity_id
_entity_poly.type
_entity_poly.pdbx_seq_one_letter_code
_entity_poly.pdbx_strand_id
1 'polypeptide(L)'
;MALHGRNFCKSAHDSFALIVSNGARAMVLNYLSDFLLFLSKIAVTSLSGLLAYFFITNRFYLEYLEISDDLNTYWGPLIVYLLLSYILTSSFFSVYDVAVDTIFLCYLEDCSINDGSHARPYYMTKSLAKVLGKRNL
;
A
#
# COMPACT_ATOMS: atom_id res chain seq x y z
N MET A 1 30.35 -19.51 7.24
CA MET A 1 30.37 -18.86 8.55
C MET A 1 29.00 -18.26 8.82
N ALA A 2 28.21 -18.91 9.68
CA ALA A 2 27.10 -18.26 10.36
C ALA A 2 27.69 -17.28 11.37
N LEU A 3 27.79 -15.99 11.03
CA LEU A 3 28.45 -15.05 11.95
C LEU A 3 27.84 -13.65 12.04
N HIS A 4 26.71 -13.38 11.39
CA HIS A 4 25.86 -12.24 11.78
C HIS A 4 24.40 -12.68 11.75
N GLY A 5 23.94 -13.20 12.89
CA GLY A 5 22.55 -13.53 13.16
C GLY A 5 21.68 -12.28 13.25
N ARG A 6 21.36 -11.70 12.10
CA ARG A 6 20.20 -10.81 11.93
C ARG A 6 19.29 -11.42 10.87
N ASN A 7 17.99 -11.19 10.99
CA ASN A 7 16.98 -11.69 10.05
C ASN A 7 17.50 -11.53 8.61
N PHE A 8 17.56 -12.63 7.85
CA PHE A 8 18.08 -12.67 6.48
C PHE A 8 17.54 -11.51 5.62
N CYS A 9 16.24 -11.22 5.78
CA CYS A 9 15.56 -10.12 5.10
C CYS A 9 16.15 -8.74 5.45
N LYS A 10 16.60 -8.51 6.68
CA LYS A 10 17.16 -7.24 7.15
C LYS A 10 18.61 -7.02 6.68
N SER A 11 19.42 -8.08 6.64
CA SER A 11 20.77 -8.02 6.05
C SER A 11 20.75 -7.90 4.53
N ALA A 12 19.77 -8.53 3.87
CA ALA A 12 19.53 -8.32 2.44
C ALA A 12 19.08 -6.88 2.18
N HIS A 13 18.11 -6.38 2.96
CA HIS A 13 17.61 -5.00 2.89
C HIS A 13 18.71 -3.94 3.06
N ASP A 14 19.60 -4.07 4.04
CA ASP A 14 20.68 -3.09 4.25
C ASP A 14 21.73 -3.13 3.12
N SER A 15 22.02 -4.32 2.59
CA SER A 15 22.88 -4.47 1.40
C SER A 15 22.21 -3.88 0.15
N PHE A 16 20.89 -3.99 0.07
CA PHE A 16 20.06 -3.37 -0.95
C PHE A 16 20.00 -1.85 -0.82
N ALA A 17 19.92 -1.32 0.40
CA ALA A 17 19.90 0.11 0.67
C ALA A 17 21.20 0.80 0.20
N LEU A 18 22.34 0.11 0.26
CA LEU A 18 23.63 0.57 -0.29
C LEU A 18 23.68 0.57 -1.83
N ILE A 19 23.00 -0.38 -2.48
CA ILE A 19 22.83 -0.40 -3.94
C ILE A 19 21.86 0.72 -4.37
N VAL A 20 20.79 0.92 -3.59
CA VAL A 20 19.77 1.97 -3.76
C VAL A 20 20.32 3.37 -3.50
N SER A 21 21.30 3.56 -2.61
CA SER A 21 21.90 4.88 -2.37
C SER A 21 22.67 5.40 -3.59
N ASN A 22 23.12 4.52 -4.48
CA ASN A 22 23.66 4.89 -5.79
C ASN A 22 22.54 5.15 -6.84
N GLY A 23 21.30 4.77 -6.53
CA GLY A 23 20.08 4.96 -7.33
C GLY A 23 19.01 5.76 -6.59
N ALA A 24 19.35 6.91 -6.00
CA ALA A 24 18.49 7.73 -5.14
C ALA A 24 17.08 8.03 -5.70
N ARG A 25 16.90 8.05 -7.02
CA ARG A 25 15.58 8.19 -7.67
C ARG A 25 14.62 7.06 -7.34
N ALA A 26 15.11 5.82 -7.24
CA ALA A 26 14.27 4.68 -6.89
C ALA A 26 13.80 4.74 -5.43
N MET A 27 14.65 5.24 -4.53
CA MET A 27 14.30 5.45 -3.12
C MET A 27 13.18 6.48 -2.96
N VAL A 28 13.26 7.61 -3.68
CA VAL A 28 12.21 8.63 -3.67
C VAL A 28 10.88 8.05 -4.13
N LEU A 29 10.88 7.19 -5.15
CA LEU A 29 9.66 6.53 -5.63
C LEU A 29 9.05 5.59 -4.58
N ASN A 30 9.86 4.84 -3.83
CA ASN A 30 9.36 3.98 -2.75
C ASN A 30 8.63 4.80 -1.68
N TYR A 31 9.27 5.86 -1.19
CA TYR A 31 8.64 6.75 -0.21
C TYR A 31 7.36 7.41 -0.72
N LEU A 32 7.31 7.74 -2.02
CA LEU A 32 6.08 8.27 -2.64
C LEU A 32 4.97 7.21 -2.67
N SER A 33 5.30 5.96 -2.99
CA SER A 33 4.34 4.85 -2.95
C SER A 33 3.78 4.62 -1.55
N ASP A 34 4.63 4.61 -0.52
CA ASP A 34 4.21 4.46 0.88
C ASP A 34 3.27 5.59 1.31
N PHE A 35 3.62 6.83 0.93
CA PHE A 35 2.78 8.00 1.19
C PHE A 35 1.41 7.92 0.49
N LEU A 36 1.38 7.48 -0.78
CA LEU A 36 0.14 7.30 -1.53
C LEU A 36 -0.75 6.22 -0.93
N LEU A 37 -0.17 5.10 -0.45
CA LEU A 37 -0.91 4.05 0.24
C LEU A 37 -1.47 4.55 1.58
N PHE A 38 -0.71 5.34 2.33
CA PHE A 38 -1.20 5.98 3.55
C PHE A 38 -2.37 6.93 3.28
N LEU A 39 -2.24 7.81 2.28
CA LEU A 39 -3.31 8.73 1.89
C LEU A 39 -4.58 7.98 1.45
N SER A 40 -4.40 6.86 0.76
CA SER A 40 -5.49 6.00 0.31
C SER A 40 -6.24 5.34 1.47
N LYS A 41 -5.54 4.89 2.53
CA LYS A 41 -6.18 4.40 3.78
C LYS A 41 -7.10 5.47 4.38
N ILE A 42 -6.59 6.69 4.56
CA ILE A 42 -7.38 7.81 5.13
C ILE A 42 -8.58 8.15 4.25
N ALA A 43 -8.37 8.27 2.93
CA ALA A 43 -9.42 8.64 1.99
C ALA A 43 -10.55 7.60 1.96
N VAL A 44 -10.21 6.30 1.88
CA VAL A 44 -11.18 5.20 1.85
C VAL A 44 -11.96 5.10 3.15
N THR A 45 -11.29 5.16 4.31
CA THR A 45 -11.97 5.11 5.61
C THR A 45 -12.85 6.33 5.84
N SER A 46 -12.42 7.54 5.44
CA SER A 46 -13.20 8.76 5.59
C SER A 46 -14.43 8.78 4.68
N LEU A 47 -14.27 8.42 3.40
CA LEU A 47 -15.36 8.39 2.44
C LEU A 47 -16.41 7.32 2.79
N SER A 48 -15.97 6.11 3.17
CA SER A 48 -16.87 5.05 3.62
C SER A 48 -17.62 5.43 4.91
N GLY A 49 -16.94 6.09 5.86
CA GLY A 49 -17.57 6.61 7.08
C GLY A 49 -18.62 7.68 6.79
N LEU A 50 -18.34 8.63 5.89
CA LEU A 50 -19.30 9.65 5.48
C LEU A 50 -20.51 9.05 4.77
N LEU A 51 -20.30 8.08 3.86
CA LEU A 51 -21.38 7.39 3.17
C LEU A 51 -22.26 6.62 4.17
N ALA A 52 -21.67 5.89 5.12
CA ALA A 52 -22.43 5.18 6.14
C ALA A 52 -23.25 6.12 7.04
N TYR A 53 -22.66 7.24 7.44
CA TYR A 53 -23.38 8.29 8.17
C TYR A 53 -24.59 8.81 7.37
N PHE A 54 -24.39 9.13 6.08
CA PHE A 54 -25.46 9.57 5.21
C PHE A 54 -26.54 8.49 5.01
N PHE A 55 -26.18 7.23 4.83
CA PHE A 55 -27.15 6.13 4.65
C PHE A 55 -28.00 5.87 5.90
N ILE A 56 -27.37 5.86 7.07
CA ILE A 56 -28.05 5.69 8.36
C ILE A 56 -28.97 6.89 8.64
N THR A 57 -28.51 8.11 8.34
CA THR A 57 -29.25 9.36 8.62
C THR A 57 -30.38 9.62 7.60
N ASN A 58 -30.18 9.34 6.30
CA ASN A 58 -31.14 9.76 5.27
C ASN A 58 -32.20 8.73 4.87
N ARG A 59 -31.99 7.41 4.99
CA ARG A 59 -32.88 6.48 4.27
C ARG A 59 -33.18 5.11 4.86
N PHE A 60 -32.42 4.52 5.78
CA PHE A 60 -32.54 3.06 5.98
C PHE A 60 -32.98 2.56 7.37
N TYR A 61 -33.04 3.39 8.41
CA TYR A 61 -33.36 2.90 9.75
C TYR A 61 -34.83 2.97 10.15
N LEU A 62 -35.67 3.67 9.37
CA LEU A 62 -37.08 3.93 9.73
C LEU A 62 -38.08 2.81 9.40
N GLU A 63 -37.69 1.72 8.72
CA GLU A 63 -38.65 0.72 8.25
C GLU A 63 -38.42 -0.71 8.79
N TYR A 64 -37.27 -1.02 9.40
CA TYR A 64 -36.95 -2.40 9.84
C TYR A 64 -37.02 -2.62 11.36
N LEU A 65 -37.01 -1.57 12.19
CA LEU A 65 -37.17 -1.70 13.64
C LEU A 65 -38.34 -0.83 14.11
N GLU A 66 -39.52 -1.43 14.24
CA GLU A 66 -40.58 -0.97 15.15
C GLU A 66 -40.11 -1.09 16.62
N ILE A 67 -38.96 -0.50 16.94
CA ILE A 67 -38.41 -0.46 18.30
C ILE A 67 -38.22 1.01 18.65
N SER A 68 -39.22 1.51 19.37
CA SER A 68 -39.19 2.55 20.41
C SER A 68 -38.19 3.69 20.25
N ASP A 69 -38.72 4.92 20.22
CA ASP A 69 -38.03 6.22 20.31
C ASP A 69 -36.86 6.26 21.30
N ASP A 70 -35.66 5.85 20.89
CA ASP A 70 -34.41 6.19 21.55
C ASP A 70 -33.39 6.65 20.51
N LEU A 71 -33.20 7.97 20.47
CA LEU A 71 -32.21 8.71 19.66
C LEU A 71 -30.76 8.24 19.81
N ASN A 72 -30.48 7.29 20.71
CA ASN A 72 -29.14 6.79 21.02
C ASN A 72 -28.76 5.48 20.32
N THR A 73 -29.72 4.77 19.70
CA THR A 73 -29.49 3.41 19.18
C THR A 73 -28.68 3.35 17.87
N TYR A 74 -28.61 4.46 17.11
CA TYR A 74 -27.90 4.49 15.82
C TYR A 74 -26.36 4.39 15.94
N TRP A 75 -25.81 4.75 17.10
CA TRP A 75 -24.36 4.70 17.35
C TRP A 75 -23.81 3.27 17.31
N GLY A 76 -24.59 2.28 17.76
CA GLY A 76 -24.16 0.88 17.81
C GLY A 76 -23.80 0.33 16.42
N PRO A 77 -24.75 0.29 15.47
CA PRO A 77 -24.49 -0.16 14.10
C PRO A 77 -23.42 0.67 13.39
N LEU A 78 -23.35 1.99 13.65
CA LEU A 78 -22.34 2.87 13.07
C LEU A 78 -20.92 2.52 13.56
N ILE A 79 -20.74 2.27 14.85
CA ILE A 79 -19.45 1.86 15.43
C ILE A 79 -19.02 0.50 14.89
N VAL A 80 -19.93 -0.48 14.82
CA VAL A 80 -19.64 -1.81 14.26
C VAL A 80 -19.22 -1.70 12.79
N TYR A 81 -19.93 -0.90 11.99
CA TYR A 81 -19.57 -0.65 10.60
C TYR A 81 -18.17 -0.02 10.47
N LEU A 82 -17.86 1.01 11.27
CA LEU A 82 -16.57 1.69 11.24
C LEU A 82 -15.42 0.73 11.60
N LEU A 83 -15.61 -0.14 12.61
CA LEU A 83 -14.62 -1.14 13.00
C LEU A 83 -14.37 -2.16 11.87
N LEU A 84 -15.44 -2.70 11.27
CA LEU A 84 -15.32 -3.66 10.16
C LEU A 84 -14.67 -3.02 8.92
N SER A 85 -15.09 -1.79 8.57
CA SER A 85 -14.50 -1.03 7.47
C SER A 85 -13.01 -0.75 7.70
N TYR A 86 -12.62 -0.39 8.92
CA TYR A 86 -11.22 -0.17 9.25
C TYR A 86 -10.37 -1.44 9.12
N ILE A 87 -10.84 -2.58 9.65
CA ILE A 87 -10.12 -3.86 9.56
C ILE A 87 -9.96 -4.29 8.10
N LEU A 88 -11.04 -4.22 7.30
CA LEU A 88 -10.99 -4.56 5.88
C LEU A 88 -10.02 -3.66 5.13
N THR A 89 -10.17 -2.34 5.27
CA THR A 89 -9.30 -1.35 4.64
C THR A 89 -7.85 -1.59 5.01
N SER A 90 -7.54 -1.75 6.30
CA SER A 90 -6.19 -2.02 6.79
C SER A 90 -5.62 -3.32 6.21
N SER A 91 -6.43 -4.38 6.11
CA SER A 91 -6.01 -5.67 5.58
C SER A 91 -5.67 -5.58 4.10
N PHE A 92 -6.53 -4.94 3.29
CA PHE A 92 -6.26 -4.74 1.87
C PHE A 92 -4.99 -3.93 1.66
N PHE A 93 -4.89 -2.75 2.30
CA PHE A 93 -3.72 -1.90 2.14
C PHE A 93 -2.43 -2.51 2.68
N SER A 94 -2.48 -3.43 3.65
CA SER A 94 -1.29 -4.19 4.08
C SER A 94 -0.75 -5.11 2.99
N VAL A 95 -1.62 -5.72 2.19
CA VAL A 95 -1.18 -6.55 1.06
C VAL A 95 -0.58 -5.68 -0.05
N TYR A 96 -1.17 -4.50 -0.30
CA TYR A 96 -0.61 -3.54 -1.25
C TYR A 96 0.80 -3.07 -0.86
N ASP A 97 1.04 -2.83 0.43
CA ASP A 97 2.35 -2.45 0.98
C ASP A 97 3.43 -3.49 0.61
N VAL A 98 3.18 -4.76 0.95
CA VAL A 98 4.11 -5.86 0.67
C VAL A 98 4.29 -6.10 -0.84
N ALA A 99 3.23 -5.91 -1.63
CA ALA A 99 3.30 -6.03 -3.08
C ALA A 99 4.17 -4.94 -3.71
N VAL A 100 4.03 -3.69 -3.23
CA VAL A 100 4.87 -2.56 -3.66
C VAL A 100 6.33 -2.82 -3.33
N ASP A 101 6.65 -3.24 -2.10
CA ASP A 101 8.00 -3.62 -1.68
C ASP A 101 8.60 -4.70 -2.59
N THR A 102 7.80 -5.72 -2.92
CA THR A 102 8.24 -6.83 -3.79
C THR A 102 8.54 -6.35 -5.21
N ILE A 103 7.70 -5.48 -5.77
CA ILE A 103 7.92 -4.90 -7.11
C ILE A 103 9.19 -4.06 -7.12
N PHE A 104 9.41 -3.24 -6.09
CA PHE A 104 10.64 -2.47 -5.95
C PHE A 104 11.86 -3.38 -5.80
N LEU A 105 11.74 -4.48 -5.06
CA LEU A 105 12.81 -5.45 -4.92
C LEU A 105 13.17 -6.11 -6.26
N CYS A 106 12.17 -6.62 -7.00
CA CYS A 106 12.39 -7.18 -8.33
C CYS A 106 13.00 -6.16 -9.30
N TYR A 107 12.58 -4.90 -9.22
CA TYR A 107 13.14 -3.82 -10.04
C TYR A 107 14.62 -3.58 -9.75
N LEU A 108 15.01 -3.57 -8.48
CA LEU A 108 16.40 -3.34 -8.08
C LEU A 108 17.28 -4.54 -8.43
N GLU A 109 16.76 -5.75 -8.31
CA GLU A 109 17.41 -6.96 -8.80
C GLU A 109 17.63 -6.89 -10.32
N ASP A 110 16.61 -6.51 -11.09
CA ASP A 110 16.70 -6.30 -12.54
C ASP A 110 17.79 -5.25 -12.87
N CYS A 111 17.88 -4.16 -12.12
CA CYS A 111 18.92 -3.15 -12.29
C CYS A 111 20.34 -3.62 -11.96
N SER A 112 20.47 -4.64 -11.11
CA SER A 112 21.78 -5.15 -10.68
C SER A 112 22.34 -6.19 -11.65
N ILE A 113 21.46 -6.98 -12.27
CA ILE A 113 21.84 -8.09 -13.17
C ILE A 113 21.90 -7.62 -14.62
N ASN A 114 21.01 -6.72 -15.01
CA ASN A 114 20.86 -6.25 -16.39
C ASN A 114 21.44 -4.85 -16.54
N ASP A 115 22.17 -4.64 -17.63
CA ASP A 115 22.81 -3.37 -17.97
C ASP A 115 22.04 -2.59 -19.04
N GLY A 116 21.06 -3.23 -19.68
CA GLY A 116 20.28 -2.68 -20.79
C GLY A 116 20.88 -2.97 -22.16
N SER A 117 21.91 -3.81 -22.25
CA SER A 117 22.50 -4.26 -23.52
C SER A 117 21.60 -5.27 -24.25
N HIS A 118 21.83 -5.50 -25.54
CA HIS A 118 21.14 -6.56 -26.30
C HIS A 118 21.31 -7.96 -25.69
N ALA A 119 22.40 -8.20 -24.95
CA ALA A 119 22.65 -9.47 -24.26
C ALA A 119 21.95 -9.57 -22.91
N ARG A 120 21.72 -8.44 -22.22
CA ARG A 120 21.09 -8.35 -20.89
C ARG A 120 20.17 -7.12 -20.79
N PRO A 121 19.02 -7.15 -21.48
CA PRO A 121 18.06 -6.05 -21.43
C PRO A 121 17.38 -5.99 -20.07
N TYR A 122 16.95 -4.80 -19.65
CA TYR A 122 16.05 -4.65 -18.51
C TYR A 122 14.69 -5.26 -18.81
N TYR A 123 14.14 -6.01 -17.86
CA TYR A 123 12.84 -6.65 -17.95
C TYR A 123 11.72 -5.88 -17.21
N MET A 124 12.07 -4.80 -16.50
CA MET A 124 11.12 -3.91 -15.84
C MET A 124 10.05 -3.32 -16.79
N THR A 125 8.90 -2.93 -16.22
CA THR A 125 7.81 -2.33 -16.98
C THR A 125 8.21 -1.01 -17.67
N LYS A 126 7.69 -0.77 -18.88
CA LYS A 126 8.01 0.44 -19.67
C LYS A 126 7.70 1.76 -18.95
N SER A 127 6.63 1.82 -18.14
CA SER A 127 6.32 3.04 -17.37
C SER A 127 7.36 3.28 -16.29
N LEU A 128 7.76 2.24 -15.58
CA LEU A 128 8.77 2.28 -14.53
C LEU A 128 10.15 2.66 -15.12
N ALA A 129 10.53 2.04 -16.23
CA ALA A 129 11.75 2.38 -16.97
C ALA A 129 11.78 3.87 -17.37
N LYS A 130 10.64 4.40 -17.86
CA LYS A 130 10.51 5.82 -18.23
C LYS A 130 10.63 6.77 -17.04
N VAL A 131 9.96 6.46 -15.92
CA VAL A 131 10.01 7.28 -14.69
C VAL A 131 11.44 7.32 -14.13
N LEU A 132 12.20 6.24 -14.30
CA LEU A 132 13.57 6.11 -13.80
C LEU A 132 14.64 6.54 -14.81
N GLY A 133 14.27 6.74 -16.08
CA GLY A 133 15.18 7.12 -17.15
C GLY A 133 16.08 5.99 -17.66
N LYS A 134 15.67 4.73 -17.45
CA LYS A 134 16.37 3.53 -17.96
C LYS A 134 15.77 3.12 -19.30
N ARG A 135 16.62 2.72 -20.25
CA ARG A 135 16.21 2.18 -21.56
C ARG A 135 17.13 1.03 -21.95
N ASN A 136 16.55 0.05 -22.63
CA ASN A 136 17.30 -0.95 -23.35
C ASN A 136 17.87 -0.30 -24.62
N LEU A 137 19.13 -0.61 -24.92
CA LEU A 137 19.84 -0.25 -26.13
C LEU A 137 19.39 -1.15 -27.29
#